data_AF-A0A392P4L4-F1
#
_entry.id   AF-A0A392P4L4-F1
#
_cell.length_a   1.000
_cell.length_b   1.000
_cell.length_c   1.000
_cell.angle_alpha   90.00
_cell.angle_beta   90.00
_cell.angle_gamma   90.00
#
_symmetry.space_group_name_H-M   'P 1'
#
loop_
_entity.id
_entity.type
_entity.pdbx_description
1 polymer ?
#
loop_
_entity_poly.entity_id
_entity_poly.type
_entity_poly.pdbx_seq_one_letter_code
_entity_poly.pdbx_strand_id
1 'polypeptide(L)'
;MLDSIVPREDWERMLIEKEIFGKEALNVIACEGCERVERPETYRQWQVRILRAGFLQQTFGKNTVERAVEKVKSSYHKDFVIDED
;
A
#
# COMPACT_ATOMS: atom_id res chain seq x y z
N MET A 1 8.67 7.31 -7.62
CA MET A 1 8.76 6.62 -6.31
C MET A 1 10.08 5.88 -6.18
N LEU A 2 10.35 4.79 -6.93
CA LEU A 2 11.70 4.23 -7.00
C LEU A 2 12.59 5.00 -7.98
N ASP A 3 12.07 5.37 -9.16
CA ASP A 3 12.82 6.16 -10.17
C ASP A 3 13.28 7.54 -9.69
N SER A 4 12.69 8.04 -8.61
CA SER A 4 13.04 9.33 -8.00
C SER A 4 14.16 9.25 -6.97
N ILE A 5 14.46 8.05 -6.44
CA ILE A 5 15.38 7.89 -5.29
C ILE A 5 16.41 6.76 -5.47
N VAL A 6 16.19 5.82 -6.39
CA VAL A 6 17.07 4.66 -6.63
C VAL A 6 17.52 4.64 -8.11
N PRO A 7 18.82 4.50 -8.40
CA PRO A 7 19.33 4.30 -9.77
C PRO A 7 18.67 3.12 -10.47
N ARG A 8 18.68 3.11 -11.82
CA ARG A 8 18.00 2.06 -12.60
C ARG A 8 18.78 0.75 -12.65
N GLU A 9 20.09 0.85 -12.49
CA GLU A 9 21.05 -0.25 -12.55
C GLU A 9 21.14 -1.02 -11.22
N ASP A 10 20.51 -0.48 -10.18
CA ASP A 10 20.43 -1.08 -8.86
C ASP A 10 19.60 -2.37 -8.89
N TRP A 11 20.20 -3.47 -8.43
CA TRP A 11 19.59 -4.79 -8.56
C TRP A 11 18.41 -4.96 -7.60
N GLU A 12 18.47 -4.33 -6.41
CA GLU A 12 17.39 -4.34 -5.44
C GLU A 12 16.13 -3.66 -6.01
N ARG A 13 16.32 -2.55 -6.73
CA ARG A 13 15.21 -1.90 -7.46
C ARG A 13 14.59 -2.85 -8.47
N MET A 14 15.40 -3.49 -9.32
CA MET A 14 14.91 -4.42 -10.33
C MET A 14 14.16 -5.60 -9.72
N LEU A 15 14.63 -6.10 -8.57
CA LEU A 15 13.95 -7.17 -7.84
C LEU A 15 12.55 -6.74 -7.40
N ILE A 16 12.42 -5.57 -6.76
CA ILE A 16 11.13 -5.05 -6.29
C ILE A 16 10.18 -4.81 -7.48
N GLU A 17 10.66 -4.14 -8.53
CA GLU A 17 9.84 -3.81 -9.69
C GLU A 17 9.34 -5.07 -10.41
N LYS A 18 10.19 -6.09 -10.58
CA LYS A 18 9.83 -7.30 -11.32
C LYS A 18 9.07 -8.32 -10.48
N GLU A 19 9.60 -8.64 -9.30
CA GLU A 19 9.15 -9.79 -8.53
C GLU A 19 8.00 -9.46 -7.57
N ILE A 20 7.79 -8.18 -7.25
CA ILE A 20 6.67 -7.71 -6.42
C ILE A 20 5.64 -7.05 -7.35
N PHE A 21 5.92 -5.83 -7.82
CA PHE A 21 4.94 -5.06 -8.60
C PHE A 21 4.59 -5.73 -9.93
N GLY A 22 5.58 -6.27 -10.65
CA GLY A 22 5.37 -6.95 -11.92
C GLY A 22 4.49 -8.19 -11.80
N LYS A 23 4.65 -8.98 -10.74
CA LYS A 23 3.81 -10.16 -10.50
C LYS A 23 2.40 -9.80 -10.07
N GLU A 24 2.25 -8.82 -9.19
CA GLU A 24 0.92 -8.33 -8.79
C GLU A 24 0.16 -7.77 -9.99
N ALA A 25 0.81 -6.92 -10.79
CA ALA A 25 0.23 -6.36 -12.01
C ALA A 25 -0.16 -7.46 -13.01
N LEU A 26 0.71 -8.46 -13.22
CA LEU A 26 0.42 -9.59 -14.08
C LEU A 26 -0.82 -10.36 -13.59
N ASN A 27 -0.92 -10.63 -12.29
CA ASN A 27 -2.07 -11.35 -11.75
C ASN A 27 -3.37 -10.54 -11.89
N VAL A 28 -3.32 -9.24 -11.60
CA VAL A 28 -4.50 -8.35 -11.71
C VAL A 28 -5.00 -8.24 -13.16
N ILE A 29 -4.09 -8.20 -14.14
CA ILE A 29 -4.41 -7.95 -15.56
C ILE A 29 -4.72 -9.25 -16.32
N ALA A 30 -3.93 -10.31 -16.11
CA ALA A 30 -3.95 -11.49 -16.97
C ALA A 30 -4.72 -12.69 -16.38
N CYS A 31 -4.88 -12.77 -15.06
CA CYS A 31 -5.61 -13.86 -14.42
C CYS A 31 -7.09 -13.48 -14.22
N GLU A 32 -7.96 -14.47 -14.26
CA GLU A 32 -9.40 -14.30 -14.07
C GLU A 32 -9.98 -15.34 -13.11
N GLY A 33 -11.24 -15.18 -12.70
CA GLY A 33 -11.92 -16.17 -11.87
C GLY A 33 -11.15 -16.53 -10.60
N CYS A 34 -11.02 -17.81 -10.29
CA CYS A 34 -10.25 -18.26 -9.12
C CYS A 34 -8.72 -18.11 -9.26
N GLU A 35 -8.20 -17.92 -10.48
CA GLU A 35 -6.77 -17.75 -10.74
C GLU A 35 -6.29 -16.33 -10.43
N ARG A 36 -7.20 -15.34 -10.46
CA ARG A 36 -6.89 -13.98 -9.97
C ARG A 36 -6.95 -13.95 -8.44
N VAL A 37 -5.77 -13.90 -7.85
CA VAL A 37 -5.53 -13.86 -6.40
C VAL A 37 -5.48 -12.42 -5.90
N GLU A 38 -4.78 -11.54 -6.61
CA GLU A 38 -4.65 -10.13 -6.29
C GLU A 38 -5.94 -9.37 -6.60
N ARG A 39 -6.61 -8.92 -5.54
CA ARG A 39 -7.91 -8.24 -5.59
C ARG A 39 -7.91 -7.05 -4.64
N PRO A 40 -7.06 -6.03 -4.87
CA PRO A 40 -7.03 -4.86 -4.02
C PRO A 40 -8.38 -4.14 -4.04
N GLU A 41 -8.85 -3.77 -2.86
CA GLU A 41 -10.06 -2.98 -2.67
C GLU A 41 -9.70 -1.70 -1.91
N THR A 42 -10.50 -0.66 -2.11
CA THR A 42 -10.34 0.62 -1.40
C THR A 42 -10.59 0.46 0.10
N TYR A 43 -10.00 1.36 0.90
CA TYR A 43 -10.27 1.41 2.34
C TYR A 43 -11.77 1.45 2.67
N ARG A 44 -12.56 2.25 1.94
CA ARG A 44 -14.02 2.34 2.14
C ARG A 44 -14.74 1.02 1.87
N GLN A 45 -14.32 0.25 0.86
CA GLN A 45 -14.89 -1.08 0.61
C GLN A 45 -14.60 -2.04 1.78
N TRP A 46 -13.36 -2.02 2.29
CA TRP A 46 -12.98 -2.79 3.46
C TRP A 46 -13.75 -2.38 4.71
N GLN A 47 -13.90 -1.08 4.96
CA GLN A 47 -14.68 -0.55 6.08
C GLN A 47 -16.12 -1.08 6.04
N VAL A 48 -16.78 -1.04 4.89
CA VAL A 48 -18.15 -1.59 4.72
C VAL A 48 -18.19 -3.10 5.00
N ARG A 49 -17.21 -3.88 4.54
CA ARG A 49 -17.15 -5.32 4.80
C ARG A 49 -16.99 -5.63 6.29
N ILE A 50 -16.10 -4.91 6.97
CA ILE A 50 -15.81 -5.07 8.39
C ILE A 50 -17.03 -4.72 9.25
N LEU A 51 -17.69 -3.58 8.95
CA LEU A 51 -18.92 -3.17 9.64
C LEU A 51 -20.06 -4.19 9.44
N ARG A 52 -20.23 -4.74 8.23
CA ARG A 52 -21.24 -5.77 7.94
C ARG A 52 -20.99 -7.08 8.68
N ALA A 53 -19.73 -7.37 9.03
CA ALA A 53 -19.37 -8.50 9.87
C ALA A 53 -19.60 -8.25 11.38
N GLY A 54 -20.12 -7.08 11.75
CA GLY A 54 -20.45 -6.73 13.14
C GLY A 54 -19.31 -6.12 13.94
N PHE A 55 -18.18 -5.82 13.30
CA PHE A 55 -17.06 -5.13 13.95
C PHE A 55 -17.31 -3.63 14.02
N LEU A 56 -16.68 -2.99 15.00
CA LEU A 56 -16.66 -1.54 15.15
C LEU A 56 -15.26 -1.02 14.84
N GLN A 57 -15.20 0.09 14.11
CA GLN A 57 -13.94 0.76 13.83
C GLN A 57 -13.41 1.43 15.09
N GLN A 58 -12.13 1.22 15.38
CA GLN A 58 -11.42 1.91 16.44
C GLN A 58 -10.48 2.95 15.81
N THR A 59 -10.54 4.18 16.31
CA THR A 59 -9.62 5.24 15.88
C THR A 59 -8.21 4.94 16.38
N PHE A 60 -7.20 5.34 15.60
CA PHE A 60 -5.83 5.32 16.08
C PHE A 60 -5.65 6.34 17.22
N GLY A 61 -4.76 6.03 18.16
CA GLY A 61 -4.39 6.99 19.19
C GLY A 61 -3.60 8.14 18.59
N LYS A 62 -3.85 9.37 19.04
CA LYS A 62 -3.18 10.59 18.54
C LYS A 62 -1.66 10.45 18.48
N ASN A 63 -1.03 9.88 19.52
CA ASN A 63 0.41 9.63 19.55
C ASN A 63 0.88 8.70 18.41
N THR A 64 0.10 7.67 18.08
CA THR A 64 0.42 6.74 16.98
C THR A 64 0.40 7.45 15.64
N VAL A 65 -0.60 8.30 15.40
CA VAL A 65 -0.71 9.11 14.18
C VAL A 65 0.46 10.08 14.08
N GLU A 66 0.75 10.83 15.16
CA GLU A 66 1.87 11.77 15.20
C GLU A 66 3.21 11.08 14.88
N ARG A 67 3.44 9.88 15.46
CA ARG A 67 4.63 9.08 15.16
C ARG A 67 4.70 8.64 13.69
N ALA A 68 3.58 8.26 13.10
CA ALA A 68 3.53 7.85 11.70
C ALA A 68 3.85 9.03 10.77
N VAL A 69 3.24 10.20 11.03
CA VAL A 69 3.50 11.43 10.28
C VAL A 69 4.96 11.86 10.40
N GLU A 70 5.52 11.83 11.62
CA GLU A 70 6.94 12.17 11.85
C GLU A 70 7.89 11.19 11.14
N LYS A 71 7.53 9.90 11.13
CA LYS A 71 8.33 8.89 10.41
C LYS A 71 8.35 9.16 8.91
N VAL A 72 7.22 9.55 8.31
CA VAL A 72 7.16 9.92 6.89
C VAL A 72 7.97 11.17 6.61
N LYS A 73 7.81 12.23 7.40
CA LYS A 73 8.56 13.47 7.23
C LYS A 73 10.08 13.30 7.33
N SER A 74 10.55 12.44 8.24
CA SER A 74 11.98 12.28 8.53
C SER A 74 12.70 11.28 7.62
N SER A 75 11.99 10.26 7.12
CA SER A 75 12.63 9.09 6.48
C SER A 75 12.20 8.84 5.04
N TYR A 76 11.18 9.53 4.52
CA TYR A 76 10.62 9.28 3.19
C TYR A 76 10.79 10.50 2.28
N HIS A 77 10.61 10.27 0.98
CA HIS A 77 10.60 11.35 0.00
C HIS A 77 9.48 12.36 0.32
N LYS A 78 9.72 13.64 0.09
CA LYS A 78 8.79 14.75 0.43
C LYS A 78 7.37 14.63 -0.15
N ASP A 79 7.21 13.83 -1.20
CA ASP A 79 5.92 13.61 -1.86
C ASP A 79 5.07 12.53 -1.17
N PHE A 80 5.62 11.80 -0.18
CA PHE A 80 4.82 10.87 0.62
C PHE A 80 4.01 11.63 1.66
N VAL A 81 2.72 11.34 1.69
CA VAL A 81 1.77 11.92 2.64
C VAL A 81 0.99 10.80 3.34
N ILE A 82 0.59 11.07 4.58
CA ILE A 82 -0.37 10.26 5.34
C ILE A 82 -1.57 11.15 5.57
N ASP A 83 -2.75 10.58 5.40
CA ASP A 83 -4.03 11.22 5.67
C ASP A 83 -4.88 10.32 6.60
N GLU A 84 -5.75 10.95 7.39
CA GLU A 84 -6.76 10.26 8.21
C GLU A 84 -8.14 10.53 7.60
N ASP A 85 -8.82 9.44 7.18
CA ASP A 85 -10.20 9.46 6.65
C ASP A 85 -11.27 9.69 7.73
#